data_AF-A0A2E7CCA4-F1
#
_entry.id   AF-A0A2E7CCA4-F1
#
_cell.length_a   1.000
_cell.length_b   1.000
_cell.length_c   1.000
_cell.angle_alpha   90.00
_cell.angle_beta   90.00
_cell.angle_gamma   90.00
#
_symmetry.space_group_name_H-M   'P 1'
#
loop_
_entity.id
_entity.type
_entity.pdbx_description
1 polymer ?
#
loop_
_entity_poly.entity_id
_entity_poly.type
_entity_poly.pdbx_seq_one_letter_code
_entity_poly.pdbx_strand_id
1 'polypeptide(L)'
;MKHILTLLLLATMSMSYGIAQSKIPGQEAFESAFGTSVELDLEKCCLAAYGWHNAKEIKFEGVTVVSLKSNNVAKELLKSNITPSAKEQYFTAPDGRIIVVLAMDQFEKVYGRFLINLNATKG
;
A
#
# COMPACT_ATOMS: atom_id res chain seq x y z
N MET A 1 -9.17 16.71 -54.22
CA MET A 1 -9.40 15.68 -53.16
C MET A 1 -8.05 15.25 -52.55
N LYS A 2 -7.35 16.13 -51.83
CA LYS A 2 -6.07 15.82 -51.17
C LYS A 2 -5.99 16.25 -49.69
N HIS A 3 -7.06 16.83 -49.15
CA HIS A 3 -7.05 17.39 -47.78
C HIS A 3 -7.93 16.62 -46.78
N ILE A 4 -8.69 15.62 -47.24
CA ILE A 4 -9.55 14.82 -46.34
C ILE A 4 -8.77 13.65 -45.72
N LEU A 5 -7.72 13.16 -46.39
CA LEU A 5 -6.94 12.02 -45.91
C LEU A 5 -5.95 12.39 -44.79
N THR A 6 -5.58 13.67 -44.68
CA THR A 6 -4.60 14.13 -43.68
C THR A 6 -5.23 14.34 -42.30
N LEU A 7 -6.54 14.61 -42.22
CA LEU A 7 -7.22 14.84 -40.94
C LEU A 7 -7.48 13.54 -40.17
N LEU A 8 -7.62 12.40 -40.85
CA LEU A 8 -7.83 11.10 -40.21
C LEU A 8 -6.56 10.53 -39.54
N LEU A 9 -5.38 11.04 -39.88
CA LEU A 9 -4.11 10.59 -39.29
C LEU A 9 -3.76 11.28 -37.97
N LEU A 10 -4.38 12.43 -37.65
CA LEU A 10 -4.20 13.06 -36.33
C LEU A 10 -5.15 12.52 -35.26
N ALA A 11 -6.25 11.87 -35.63
CA ALA A 11 -7.22 11.35 -34.67
C ALA A 11 -6.83 10.00 -34.05
N THR A 12 -5.80 9.32 -34.55
CA THR A 12 -5.30 8.05 -34.00
C THR A 12 -4.03 8.20 -33.16
N MET A 13 -3.46 9.42 -33.08
CA MET A 13 -2.33 9.74 -32.20
C MET A 13 -2.72 10.35 -30.86
N SER A 14 -4.00 10.34 -30.49
CA SER A 14 -4.37 10.22 -29.07
C SER A 14 -4.18 8.77 -28.62
N MET A 15 -3.01 8.19 -28.93
CA MET A 15 -2.45 7.14 -28.10
C MET A 15 -2.39 7.76 -26.72
N SER A 16 -3.21 7.24 -25.83
CA SER A 16 -3.14 7.44 -24.42
C SER A 16 -1.67 7.40 -24.02
N TYR A 17 -1.04 8.57 -23.87
CA TYR A 17 0.04 8.76 -22.93
C TYR A 17 -0.61 8.58 -21.55
N GLY A 18 -1.05 7.35 -21.28
CA GLY A 18 -1.03 6.81 -19.94
C GLY A 18 0.44 6.81 -19.60
N ILE A 19 0.92 7.94 -19.09
CA ILE A 19 2.10 7.95 -18.24
C ILE A 19 1.76 6.86 -17.24
N ALA A 20 2.39 5.69 -17.37
CA ALA A 20 2.37 4.67 -16.36
C ALA A 20 3.16 5.29 -15.19
N GLN A 21 2.55 6.25 -14.48
CA GLN A 21 2.96 6.57 -13.13
C GLN A 21 2.77 5.25 -12.40
N SER A 22 3.88 4.57 -12.17
CA SER A 22 3.98 3.46 -11.24
C SER A 22 3.28 3.93 -9.96
N LYS A 23 2.03 3.49 -9.76
CA LYS A 23 1.26 3.84 -8.56
C LYS A 23 2.06 3.31 -7.38
N ILE A 24 2.48 4.19 -6.47
CA ILE A 24 3.27 3.78 -5.31
C ILE A 24 2.41 2.80 -4.51
N PRO A 25 2.84 1.55 -4.29
CA PRO A 25 2.04 0.60 -3.53
C PRO A 25 1.69 1.18 -2.16
N GLY A 26 0.41 1.09 -1.78
CA GLY A 26 -0.10 1.64 -0.52
C GLY A 26 -0.49 3.12 -0.55
N GLN A 27 -0.18 3.86 -1.62
CA GLN A 27 -0.54 5.29 -1.76
C GLN A 27 -2.04 5.54 -1.60
N GLU A 28 -2.89 4.72 -2.21
CA GLU A 28 -4.36 4.88 -2.11
C GLU A 28 -4.85 4.72 -0.67
N ALA A 29 -4.29 3.77 0.07
CA ALA A 29 -4.64 3.58 1.48
C ALA A 29 -4.15 4.76 2.33
N PHE A 30 -2.96 5.29 2.03
CA PHE A 30 -2.42 6.50 2.66
C PHE A 30 -3.30 7.72 2.41
N GLU A 31 -3.63 8.01 1.14
CA GLU A 31 -4.48 9.14 0.76
C GLU A 31 -5.90 8.98 1.34
N SER A 32 -6.42 7.76 1.41
CA SER A 32 -7.72 7.49 2.07
C SER A 32 -7.68 7.70 3.59
N ALA A 33 -6.50 7.58 4.21
CA ALA A 33 -6.30 7.77 5.64
C ALA A 33 -6.06 9.24 6.01
N PHE A 34 -5.24 9.95 5.23
CA PHE A 34 -4.72 11.29 5.57
C PHE A 34 -5.13 12.42 4.60
N GLY A 35 -5.72 12.08 3.46
CA GLY A 35 -6.03 13.02 2.37
C GLY A 35 -4.88 13.16 1.36
N THR A 36 -5.14 13.84 0.25
CA THR A 36 -4.16 14.09 -0.83
C THR A 36 -3.38 15.40 -0.64
N SER A 37 -3.73 16.19 0.36
CA SER A 37 -3.08 17.48 0.68
C SER A 37 -1.84 17.33 1.56
N VAL A 38 -1.56 16.13 2.06
CA VAL A 38 -0.38 15.83 2.87
C VAL A 38 0.73 15.24 2.01
N GLU A 39 1.98 15.50 2.39
CA GLU A 39 3.13 14.89 1.74
C GLU A 39 3.08 13.36 1.87
N LEU A 40 3.41 12.67 0.78
CA LEU A 40 3.36 11.22 0.72
C LEU A 40 4.48 10.61 1.58
N ASP A 41 4.08 9.86 2.60
CA ASP A 41 5.02 9.13 3.45
C ASP A 41 5.24 7.71 2.90
N LEU A 42 6.44 7.47 2.37
CA LEU A 42 6.79 6.20 1.72
C LEU A 42 6.85 5.03 2.70
N GLU A 43 7.19 5.28 3.97
CA GLU A 43 7.21 4.24 5.00
C GLU A 43 5.78 3.82 5.33
N LYS A 44 4.87 4.79 5.50
CA LYS A 44 3.44 4.49 5.69
C LYS A 44 2.81 3.83 4.47
N CYS A 45 3.22 4.20 3.25
CA CYS A 45 2.81 3.50 2.04
C CYS A 45 3.29 2.03 2.05
N CYS A 46 4.55 1.80 2.40
CA CYS A 46 5.10 0.45 2.53
C CYS A 46 4.38 -0.36 3.60
N LEU A 47 4.09 0.23 4.77
CA LEU A 47 3.29 -0.39 5.82
C LEU A 47 1.91 -0.81 5.30
N ALA A 48 1.23 0.10 4.61
CA ALA A 48 -0.09 -0.16 4.05
C ALA A 48 -0.10 -1.32 3.05
N ALA A 49 0.95 -1.44 2.24
CA ALA A 49 1.05 -2.45 1.18
C ALA A 49 1.62 -3.80 1.66
N TYR A 50 2.62 -3.77 2.54
CA TYR A 50 3.48 -4.93 2.81
C TYR A 50 3.83 -5.11 4.30
N GLY A 51 3.45 -4.18 5.17
CA GLY A 51 3.82 -4.24 6.59
C GLY A 51 2.97 -5.19 7.45
N TRP A 52 2.07 -5.95 6.82
CA TRP A 52 1.19 -6.90 7.50
C TRP A 52 0.77 -8.04 6.59
N HIS A 53 0.30 -9.14 7.17
CA HIS A 53 -0.30 -10.25 6.44
C HIS A 53 -1.47 -10.88 7.22
N ASN A 54 -2.31 -11.66 6.53
CA ASN A 54 -3.32 -12.48 7.19
C ASN A 54 -2.69 -13.78 7.72
N ALA A 55 -3.06 -14.20 8.92
CA ALA A 55 -2.74 -15.52 9.47
C ALA A 55 -4.01 -16.39 9.56
N LYS A 56 -3.86 -17.69 9.37
CA LYS A 56 -4.96 -18.66 9.52
C LYS A 56 -5.24 -19.01 10.99
N GLU A 57 -4.20 -18.98 11.81
CA GLU A 57 -4.22 -19.36 13.22
C GLU A 57 -3.18 -18.54 13.99
N ILE A 58 -3.44 -18.31 15.27
CA ILE A 58 -2.43 -17.79 16.20
C ILE A 58 -1.76 -19.01 16.83
N LYS A 59 -0.45 -19.14 16.62
CA LYS A 59 0.33 -20.30 17.09
C LYS A 59 0.74 -20.23 18.56
N PHE A 60 0.40 -19.15 19.25
CA PHE A 60 0.88 -18.85 20.60
C PHE A 60 -0.28 -18.60 21.55
N GLU A 61 -0.27 -19.30 22.68
CA GLU A 61 -1.18 -19.03 23.79
C GLU A 61 -0.76 -17.73 24.50
N GLY A 62 -1.74 -16.90 24.90
CA GLY A 62 -1.49 -15.67 25.67
C GLY A 62 -1.19 -14.40 24.86
N VAL A 63 -1.33 -14.43 23.53
CA VAL A 63 -1.22 -13.22 22.70
C VAL A 63 -2.44 -12.32 22.93
N THR A 64 -2.21 -11.07 23.32
CA THR A 64 -3.27 -10.06 23.36
C THR A 64 -3.59 -9.62 21.93
N VAL A 65 -4.82 -9.85 21.49
CA VAL A 65 -5.28 -9.50 20.15
C VAL A 65 -6.20 -8.29 20.24
N VAL A 66 -5.87 -7.22 19.51
CA VAL A 66 -6.67 -5.99 19.48
C VAL A 66 -7.59 -6.02 18.26
N SER A 67 -8.86 -5.67 18.43
CA SER A 67 -9.81 -5.63 17.32
C SER A 67 -9.63 -4.37 16.48
N LEU A 68 -9.52 -4.53 15.15
CA LEU A 68 -9.62 -3.44 14.19
C LEU A 68 -11.08 -3.00 14.03
N LYS A 69 -11.30 -1.73 13.68
CA LYS A 69 -12.65 -1.17 13.55
C LYS A 69 -13.28 -1.45 12.18
N SER A 70 -12.49 -1.83 11.18
CA SER A 70 -12.98 -2.14 9.83
C SER A 70 -12.14 -3.20 9.14
N ASN A 71 -12.68 -3.78 8.06
CA ASN A 71 -11.97 -4.75 7.23
C ASN A 71 -10.94 -4.10 6.27
N ASN A 72 -10.89 -2.75 6.22
CA ASN A 72 -9.86 -2.02 5.50
C ASN A 72 -8.59 -1.91 6.37
N VAL A 73 -7.90 -3.05 6.49
CA VAL A 73 -6.76 -3.22 7.40
C VAL A 73 -5.71 -2.14 7.21
N ALA A 74 -5.25 -1.90 5.97
CA ALA A 74 -4.24 -0.89 5.68
C ALA A 74 -4.64 0.49 6.21
N LYS A 75 -5.88 0.93 5.97
CA LYS A 75 -6.38 2.21 6.47
C LYS A 75 -6.50 2.25 7.99
N GLU A 76 -6.95 1.17 8.63
CA GLU A 76 -7.07 1.10 10.10
C GLU A 76 -5.71 1.15 10.78
N LEU A 77 -4.71 0.44 10.25
CA LEU A 77 -3.34 0.48 10.75
C LEU A 77 -2.79 1.92 10.72
N LEU A 78 -2.98 2.61 9.60
CA LEU A 78 -2.55 3.99 9.43
C LEU A 78 -3.28 4.96 10.38
N LYS A 79 -4.62 4.89 10.43
CA LYS A 79 -5.43 5.78 11.28
C LYS A 79 -5.23 5.56 12.77
N SER A 80 -4.90 4.33 13.17
CA SER A 80 -4.63 3.98 14.56
C SER A 80 -3.18 4.24 14.96
N ASN A 81 -2.38 4.82 14.05
CA ASN A 81 -0.95 5.05 14.25
C ASN A 81 -0.20 3.77 14.68
N ILE A 82 -0.64 2.62 14.18
CA ILE A 82 0.01 1.34 14.41
C ILE A 82 1.24 1.31 13.53
N THR A 83 2.41 1.21 14.14
CA THR A 83 3.69 1.06 13.45
C THR A 83 4.31 -0.28 13.81
N PRO A 84 5.19 -0.83 12.97
CA PRO A 84 6.02 -1.99 13.32
C PRO A 84 6.73 -1.77 14.66
N SER A 85 6.88 -2.84 15.44
CA SER A 85 7.44 -2.81 16.80
C SER A 85 8.54 -3.86 16.94
N ALA A 86 9.22 -3.93 18.09
CA ALA A 86 10.27 -4.94 18.31
C ALA A 86 9.78 -6.39 18.12
N LYS A 87 8.48 -6.65 18.26
CA LYS A 87 7.83 -7.94 18.00
C LYS A 87 6.65 -7.78 17.05
N GLU A 88 6.20 -8.88 16.48
CA GLU A 88 4.93 -8.93 15.75
C GLU A 88 3.77 -8.46 16.65
N GLN A 89 2.82 -7.77 16.04
CA GLN A 89 1.59 -7.33 16.70
C GLN A 89 0.40 -8.00 16.02
N TYR A 90 -0.57 -8.42 16.84
CA TYR A 90 -1.67 -9.25 16.39
C TYR A 90 -2.99 -8.50 16.57
N PHE A 91 -3.78 -8.50 15.50
CA PHE A 91 -5.09 -7.86 15.47
C PHE A 91 -6.14 -8.80 14.88
N THR A 92 -7.40 -8.54 15.18
CA THR A 92 -8.53 -9.23 14.55
C THR A 92 -9.34 -8.23 13.74
N ALA A 93 -9.54 -8.51 12.46
CA ALA A 93 -10.48 -7.74 11.64
C ALA A 93 -11.93 -8.15 11.97
N PRO A 94 -12.93 -7.29 11.74
CA PRO A 94 -14.34 -7.60 11.98
C PRO A 94 -14.86 -8.88 11.29
N ASP A 95 -14.26 -9.28 10.18
CA ASP A 95 -14.56 -10.53 9.46
C ASP A 95 -13.91 -11.79 10.07
N GLY A 96 -13.22 -11.65 11.21
CA GLY A 96 -12.56 -12.75 11.93
C GLY A 96 -11.15 -13.06 11.42
N ARG A 97 -10.63 -12.37 10.40
CA ARG A 97 -9.24 -12.55 9.97
C ARG A 97 -8.27 -12.11 11.06
N ILE A 98 -7.23 -12.89 11.28
CA ILE A 98 -6.10 -12.52 12.11
C ILE A 98 -5.11 -11.75 11.24
N ILE A 99 -4.82 -10.53 11.65
CA ILE A 99 -3.86 -9.63 11.01
C ILE A 99 -2.59 -9.63 11.85
N VAL A 100 -1.47 -9.91 11.21
CA VAL A 100 -0.14 -9.86 11.82
C VAL A 100 0.61 -8.70 11.21
N VAL A 101 0.94 -7.71 12.03
CA VAL A 101 1.85 -6.62 11.65
C VAL A 101 3.27 -7.09 11.90
N LEU A 102 4.13 -6.90 10.91
CA LEU A 102 5.52 -7.36 10.95
C LEU A 102 6.28 -6.74 12.14
N ALA A 103 7.22 -7.52 12.68
CA ALA A 103 8.26 -6.97 13.56
C ALA A 103 9.14 -5.98 12.78
N MET A 104 9.75 -5.04 13.50
CA MET A 104 10.52 -3.92 12.95
C MET A 104 11.65 -4.41 12.05
N ASP A 105 12.41 -5.41 12.49
CA ASP A 105 13.55 -5.96 11.74
C ASP A 105 13.13 -6.58 10.39
N GLN A 106 11.93 -7.16 10.32
CA GLN A 106 11.36 -7.70 9.09
C GLN A 106 10.80 -6.57 8.22
N PHE A 107 10.12 -5.61 8.83
CA PHE A 107 9.60 -4.45 8.12
C PHE A 107 10.71 -3.63 7.47
N GLU A 108 11.83 -3.38 8.16
CA GLU A 108 12.98 -2.64 7.61
C GLU A 108 13.55 -3.32 6.35
N LYS A 109 13.63 -4.66 6.33
CA LYS A 109 14.07 -5.42 5.15
C LYS A 109 13.09 -5.23 3.99
N VAL A 110 11.79 -5.33 4.27
CA VAL A 110 10.73 -5.11 3.28
C VAL A 110 10.78 -3.67 2.76
N TYR A 111 10.95 -2.70 3.64
CA TYR A 111 11.02 -1.29 3.30
C TYR A 111 12.25 -0.95 2.45
N GLY A 112 13.42 -1.49 2.79
CA GLY A 112 14.61 -1.38 1.95
C GLY A 112 14.37 -1.90 0.54
N ARG A 113 13.73 -3.07 0.40
CA ARG A 113 13.39 -3.62 -0.92
C ARG A 113 12.34 -2.79 -1.65
N PHE A 114 11.36 -2.27 -0.94
CA PHE A 114 10.34 -1.36 -1.47
C PHE A 114 10.97 -0.12 -2.10
N LEU A 115 11.91 0.53 -1.41
CA LEU A 115 12.63 1.70 -1.93
C LEU A 115 13.48 1.37 -3.15
N ILE A 116 14.19 0.23 -3.15
CA ILE A 116 14.96 -0.23 -4.31
C ILE A 116 14.04 -0.40 -5.53
N ASN A 117 12.90 -1.07 -5.36
CA ASN A 117 11.96 -1.32 -6.45
C ASN A 117 11.34 -0.02 -6.97
N LEU A 118 10.98 0.92 -6.09
CA LEU A 118 10.46 2.23 -6.49
C LEU A 118 11.48 3.07 -7.26
N ASN A 119 12.76 2.95 -6.93
CA ASN A 119 13.81 3.66 -7.66
C ASN A 119 14.09 3.00 -9.01
N ALA A 120 13.96 1.67 -9.11
CA ALA A 120 14.09 0.94 -10.36
C ALA A 120 12.96 1.25 -11.36
N THR A 121 11.75 1.60 -10.89
CA THR A 121 10.63 1.99 -11.76
C THR A 121 10.68 3.45 -12.23
N LYS A 122 11.64 4.25 -11.74
CA LYS A 122 11.88 5.63 -12.16
C LYS A 122 12.99 5.79 -13.22
N GLY A 123 13.74 4.72 -13.49
CA GLY A 123 14.77 4.68 -14.54
C GLY A 123 14.23 4.11 -15.84
#